data_AF-A0A243W7T4-F1
#
_entry.id   AF-A0A243W7T4-F1
#
_cell.length_a   1.000
_cell.length_b   1.000
_cell.length_c   1.000
_cell.angle_alpha   90.00
_cell.angle_beta   90.00
_cell.angle_gamma   90.00
#
_symmetry.space_group_name_H-M   'P 1'
#
loop_
_entity.id
_entity.type
_entity.pdbx_description
1 polymer ?
#
loop_
_entity_poly.entity_id
_entity_poly.type
_entity_poly.pdbx_seq_one_letter_code
_entity_poly.pdbx_strand_id
1 'polypeptide(L)'
;MYSVCATKEQLAQTAAPLEYTPFVLGEKKWREHLNPRAYIERELARMNEHLAQQVGLVNAKLAEVATIATANTLQRERAKILKKQLAAQTQERSRQKATAIIAQTLPGAVTESKQVHTALQENGYSVQELPSGEVLVRGQQSHALFALASLQPNGHPLAEQLQQAIERTQREQEQARRLALAQHPQAIHAVIQAVDLLQAQHFGALLTQAGANVWQVQALPDQPLEMRVSYRFDWKLIEGISHALDEVRRTPGVHLQEESTTRHERTRAASMLEREREQEAKPDQSPGISW
;
A
#
# COMPACT_ATOMS: atom_id res chain seq x y z
N MET A 1 8.75 31.21 -30.60
CA MET A 1 8.51 32.58 -30.10
C MET A 1 8.91 32.63 -28.63
N TYR A 2 10.04 33.27 -28.32
CA TYR A 2 10.47 33.47 -26.94
C TYR A 2 9.57 34.54 -26.31
N SER A 3 8.76 34.15 -25.33
CA SER A 3 8.01 35.09 -24.50
C SER A 3 9.00 35.80 -23.58
N VAL A 4 9.49 36.97 -24.03
CA VAL A 4 10.38 37.82 -23.24
C VAL A 4 9.59 38.27 -22.00
N CYS A 5 10.00 37.82 -20.82
CA CYS A 5 9.49 38.38 -19.57
C CYS A 5 9.90 39.85 -19.51
N ALA A 6 8.96 40.73 -19.12
CA ALA A 6 9.36 42.06 -18.71
C ALA A 6 10.27 41.92 -17.47
N THR A 7 11.53 42.33 -17.57
CA THR A 7 12.44 42.32 -16.43
C THR A 7 11.94 43.28 -15.34
N LYS A 8 12.42 43.14 -14.11
CA LYS A 8 12.11 44.10 -13.03
C LYS A 8 12.43 45.54 -13.44
N GLU A 9 13.49 45.72 -14.24
CA GLU A 9 13.89 47.02 -14.78
C GLU A 9 12.91 47.55 -15.83
N GLN A 10 12.41 46.69 -16.73
CA GLN A 10 11.37 47.08 -17.69
C GLN A 10 10.06 47.45 -16.99
N LEU A 11 9.66 46.70 -15.96
CA LEU A 11 8.50 47.04 -15.14
C LEU A 11 8.66 48.38 -14.41
N ALA A 12 9.86 48.68 -13.92
CA ALA A 12 10.17 49.96 -13.27
C ALA A 12 10.14 51.13 -14.27
N GLN A 13 10.67 50.93 -15.48
CA GLN A 13 10.62 51.93 -16.55
C GLN A 13 9.20 52.16 -17.08
N THR A 14 8.39 51.11 -17.16
CA THR A 14 6.99 51.25 -17.59
C THR A 14 6.11 51.87 -16.50
N ALA A 15 6.47 51.71 -15.22
CA ALA A 15 5.79 52.34 -14.09
C ALA A 15 6.26 53.78 -13.79
N ALA A 16 7.31 54.26 -14.46
CA ALA A 16 7.80 55.62 -14.27
C ALA A 16 6.73 56.64 -14.72
N PRO A 17 6.52 57.73 -13.95
CA PRO A 17 5.57 58.77 -14.33
C PRO A 17 5.99 59.43 -15.65
N LEU A 18 5.01 59.78 -16.48
CA LEU A 18 5.27 60.55 -17.70
C LEU A 18 5.77 61.95 -17.31
N GLU A 19 6.81 62.42 -17.99
CA GLU A 19 7.28 63.79 -17.83
C GLU A 19 6.21 64.76 -18.35
N TYR A 20 5.72 65.62 -17.46
CA TYR A 20 4.73 66.64 -17.80
C TYR A 20 5.43 67.94 -18.20
N THR A 21 5.25 68.34 -19.45
CA THR A 21 5.62 69.68 -19.92
C THR A 21 4.43 70.62 -19.77
N PRO A 22 4.53 71.69 -18.98
CA PRO A 22 3.46 72.69 -18.87
C PRO A 22 3.32 73.45 -20.20
N PHE A 23 2.08 73.72 -20.61
CA PHE A 23 1.82 74.58 -21.76
C PHE A 23 2.12 76.04 -21.41
N VAL A 24 2.97 76.69 -22.20
CA VAL A 24 3.35 78.10 -22.02
C VAL A 24 2.78 78.92 -23.18
N LEU A 25 2.00 79.95 -22.83
CA LEU A 25 1.45 80.89 -23.81
C LEU A 25 2.58 81.62 -24.53
N GLY A 26 2.47 81.71 -25.85
CA GLY A 26 3.43 82.48 -26.64
C GLY A 26 3.30 83.98 -26.39
N GLU A 27 4.42 84.70 -26.50
CA GLU A 27 4.40 86.16 -26.53
C GLU A 27 3.48 86.65 -27.66
N LYS A 28 2.75 87.73 -27.35
CA LYS A 28 1.84 88.37 -28.31
C LYS A 28 2.66 89.22 -29.26
N LYS A 29 2.56 88.97 -30.57
CA LYS A 29 3.28 89.76 -31.57
C LYS A 29 2.60 91.12 -31.71
N TRP A 30 3.35 92.18 -32.03
CA TRP A 30 2.80 93.54 -32.16
C TRP A 30 1.56 93.61 -33.09
N ARG A 31 1.53 92.85 -34.20
CA ARG A 31 0.38 92.77 -35.13
C ARG A 31 -0.87 92.15 -34.50
N GLU A 32 -0.69 91.29 -33.51
CA GLU A 32 -1.77 90.58 -32.82
C GLU A 32 -2.40 91.45 -31.72
N HIS A 33 -1.78 92.57 -31.34
CA HIS A 33 -2.44 93.59 -30.50
C HIS A 33 -3.57 94.29 -31.26
N LEU A 34 -3.47 94.41 -32.58
CA LEU A 34 -4.47 95.01 -33.46
C LEU A 34 -5.60 94.03 -33.82
N ASN A 35 -5.36 92.72 -33.74
CA ASN A 35 -6.36 91.67 -33.92
C ASN A 35 -6.24 90.58 -32.83
N PRO A 36 -6.86 90.78 -31.65
CA PRO A 36 -6.80 89.83 -30.54
C PRO A 36 -7.36 88.44 -30.87
N ARG A 37 -8.30 88.32 -31.82
CA ARG A 37 -8.88 87.03 -32.22
C ARG A 37 -7.83 86.10 -32.84
N ALA A 38 -6.97 86.64 -33.71
CA ALA A 38 -5.91 85.87 -34.35
C ALA A 38 -4.89 85.29 -33.34
N TYR A 39 -4.61 86.01 -32.24
CA TYR A 39 -3.78 85.48 -31.15
C TYR A 39 -4.47 84.31 -30.43
N ILE A 40 -5.75 84.49 -30.08
CA ILE A 40 -6.53 83.46 -29.38
C ILE A 40 -6.64 82.20 -30.24
N GLU A 41 -6.95 82.33 -31.53
CA GLU A 41 -7.04 81.19 -32.46
C GLU A 41 -5.70 80.45 -32.59
N ARG A 42 -4.58 81.18 -32.69
CA ARG A 42 -3.23 80.59 -32.73
C ARG A 42 -2.89 79.82 -31.45
N GLU A 43 -3.10 80.43 -30.28
CA GLU A 43 -2.80 79.78 -29.01
C GLU A 43 -3.76 78.61 -28.71
N LEU A 44 -5.03 78.69 -29.11
CA LEU A 44 -5.97 77.57 -29.05
C LEU A 44 -5.52 76.40 -29.93
N ALA A 45 -5.05 76.68 -31.16
CA ALA A 45 -4.51 75.64 -32.03
C ALA A 45 -3.26 74.97 -31.42
N ARG A 46 -2.33 75.76 -30.87
CA ARG A 46 -1.14 75.25 -30.16
C ARG A 46 -1.50 74.44 -28.91
N MET A 47 -2.49 74.88 -28.15
CA MET A 47 -2.98 74.17 -26.96
C MET A 47 -3.63 72.84 -27.36
N ASN A 48 -4.46 72.83 -28.40
CA ASN A 48 -5.07 71.60 -28.92
C ASN A 48 -4.02 70.62 -29.44
N GLU A 49 -2.99 71.11 -30.13
CA GLU A 49 -1.86 70.28 -30.58
C GLU A 49 -1.08 69.71 -29.39
N HIS A 50 -0.79 70.52 -28.38
CA HIS A 50 -0.12 70.07 -27.16
C HIS A 50 -0.95 69.01 -26.40
N LEU A 51 -2.27 69.21 -26.29
CA LEU A 51 -3.18 68.22 -25.70
C LEU A 51 -3.20 66.93 -26.52
N ALA A 52 -3.26 67.01 -27.85
CA ALA A 52 -3.24 65.84 -28.71
C ALA A 52 -1.93 65.04 -28.55
N GLN A 53 -0.78 65.72 -28.44
CA GLN A 53 0.50 65.08 -28.16
C GLN A 53 0.52 64.40 -26.79
N GLN A 54 0.04 65.06 -25.74
CA GLN A 54 -0.06 64.47 -24.40
C GLN A 54 -0.98 63.25 -24.36
N VAL A 55 -2.15 63.32 -25.01
CA VAL A 55 -3.08 62.18 -25.14
C VAL A 55 -2.43 61.04 -25.91
N GLY A 56 -1.67 61.34 -26.98
CA GLY A 56 -0.91 60.35 -27.73
C GLY A 56 0.11 59.60 -26.86
N LEU A 57 0.89 60.34 -26.06
CA LEU A 57 1.88 59.75 -25.14
C LEU A 57 1.22 58.90 -24.05
N VAL A 58 0.11 59.37 -23.46
CA VAL A 58 -0.64 58.61 -22.45
C VAL A 58 -1.21 57.33 -23.05
N ASN A 59 -1.82 57.39 -24.23
CA ASN A 59 -2.38 56.21 -24.89
C ASN A 59 -1.29 55.19 -25.26
N ALA A 60 -0.13 55.66 -25.74
CA ALA A 60 1.02 54.80 -26.02
C ALA A 60 1.51 54.10 -24.75
N LYS A 61 1.62 54.83 -23.63
CA LYS A 61 2.03 54.26 -22.34
C LYS A 61 1.02 53.27 -21.79
N LEU A 62 -0.27 53.58 -21.92
CA LEU A 62 -1.35 52.70 -21.48
C LEU A 62 -1.38 51.39 -22.28
N ALA A 63 -1.13 51.43 -23.58
CA ALA A 63 -0.99 50.25 -24.42
C ALA A 63 0.23 49.39 -24.01
N GLU A 64 1.35 50.01 -23.67
CA GLU A 64 2.55 49.32 -23.16
C GLU A 64 2.24 48.60 -21.82
N VAL A 65 1.64 49.31 -20.86
CA VAL A 65 1.22 48.77 -19.57
C VAL A 65 0.24 47.60 -19.74
N ALA A 66 -0.76 47.74 -20.61
CA ALA A 66 -1.73 46.69 -20.88
C ALA A 66 -1.08 45.43 -21.48
N THR A 67 -0.12 45.62 -22.39
CA THR A 67 0.66 44.51 -22.99
C THR A 67 1.47 43.77 -21.93
N ILE A 68 2.13 44.50 -21.01
CA ILE A 68 2.90 43.89 -19.93
C ILE A 68 1.99 43.18 -18.92
N ALA A 69 0.84 43.77 -18.57
CA ALA A 69 -0.12 43.18 -17.65
C ALA A 69 -0.68 41.85 -18.19
N THR A 70 -1.05 41.81 -19.47
CA THR A 70 -1.52 40.59 -20.15
C THR A 70 -0.42 39.53 -20.25
N ALA A 71 0.83 39.91 -20.53
CA ALA A 71 1.96 38.98 -20.51
C ALA A 71 2.20 38.37 -19.10
N ASN A 72 2.17 39.20 -18.05
CA ASN A 72 2.38 38.77 -16.67
C ASN A 72 1.27 37.83 -16.17
N THR A 73 0.01 38.10 -16.52
CA THR A 73 -1.11 37.21 -16.17
C THR A 73 -0.96 35.84 -16.83
N LEU A 74 -0.69 35.80 -18.14
CA LEU A 74 -0.44 34.56 -18.87
C LEU A 74 0.73 33.76 -18.29
N GLN A 75 1.81 34.42 -17.87
CA GLN A 75 2.95 33.76 -17.25
C GLN A 75 2.62 33.17 -15.87
N ARG A 76 1.83 33.87 -15.05
CA ARG A 76 1.37 33.33 -13.76
C ARG A 76 0.51 32.09 -13.95
N GLU A 77 -0.36 32.08 -14.96
CA GLU A 77 -1.16 30.91 -15.31
C GLU A 77 -0.29 29.74 -15.77
N ARG A 78 0.66 29.99 -16.67
CA ARG A 78 1.63 28.98 -17.10
C ARG A 78 2.43 28.42 -15.92
N ALA A 79 2.92 29.27 -15.03
CA ALA A 79 3.63 28.84 -13.83
C ALA A 79 2.74 28.00 -12.90
N LYS A 80 1.45 28.33 -12.77
CA LYS A 80 0.48 27.55 -11.98
C LYS A 80 0.24 26.17 -12.61
N ILE A 81 0.12 26.10 -13.94
CA ILE A 81 -0.04 24.83 -14.67
C ILE A 81 1.23 23.97 -14.51
N LEU A 82 2.40 24.55 -14.73
CA LEU A 82 3.68 23.84 -14.56
C LEU A 82 3.87 23.34 -13.14
N LYS A 83 3.54 24.14 -12.11
CA LYS A 83 3.57 23.68 -10.71
C LYS A 83 2.65 22.49 -10.46
N LYS A 84 1.43 22.51 -11.01
CA LYS A 84 0.49 21.37 -10.91
C LYS A 84 1.03 20.13 -11.61
N GLN A 85 1.59 20.28 -12.80
CA GLN A 85 2.18 19.17 -13.57
C GLN A 85 3.39 18.56 -12.83
N LEU A 86 4.28 19.41 -12.30
CA LEU A 86 5.44 18.97 -11.51
C LEU A 86 5.01 18.24 -10.23
N ALA A 87 3.97 18.73 -9.54
CA ALA A 87 3.43 18.07 -8.36
C ALA A 87 2.86 16.69 -8.70
N ALA A 88 2.06 16.59 -9.77
CA ALA A 88 1.50 15.33 -10.25
C ALA A 88 2.60 14.33 -10.67
N GLN A 89 3.62 14.80 -11.41
CA GLN A 89 4.75 13.97 -11.81
C GLN A 89 5.56 13.48 -10.61
N THR A 90 5.78 14.34 -9.61
CA THR A 90 6.48 13.98 -8.37
C THR A 90 5.70 12.94 -7.58
N GLN A 91 4.37 13.11 -7.48
CA GLN A 91 3.48 12.16 -6.83
C GLN A 91 3.50 10.81 -7.53
N GLU A 92 3.40 10.80 -8.86
CA GLU A 92 3.41 9.57 -9.65
C GLU A 92 4.75 8.83 -9.53
N ARG A 93 5.87 9.55 -9.61
CA ARG A 93 7.20 8.96 -9.41
C ARG A 93 7.36 8.38 -8.01
N SER A 94 6.82 9.05 -6.99
CA SER A 94 6.83 8.55 -5.61
C SER A 94 5.96 7.30 -5.46
N ARG A 95 4.79 7.29 -6.11
CA ARG A 95 3.88 6.13 -6.14
C ARG A 95 4.55 4.93 -6.80
N GLN A 96 5.16 5.11 -7.95
CA GLN A 96 5.87 4.05 -8.68
C GLN A 96 7.03 3.46 -7.86
N LYS A 97 7.80 4.30 -7.15
CA LYS A 97 8.84 3.83 -6.24
C LYS A 97 8.26 2.97 -5.10
N ALA A 98 7.18 3.44 -4.45
CA ALA A 98 6.49 2.67 -3.42
C ALA A 98 5.96 1.34 -3.97
N THR A 99 5.33 1.34 -5.15
CA THR A 99 4.89 0.13 -5.85
C THR A 99 6.03 -0.85 -6.09
N ALA A 100 7.20 -0.36 -6.53
CA ALA A 100 8.38 -1.20 -6.78
C ALA A 100 8.93 -1.84 -5.50
N ILE A 101 8.97 -1.10 -4.38
CA ILE A 101 9.38 -1.63 -3.07
C ILE A 101 8.47 -2.78 -2.67
N ILE A 102 7.15 -2.59 -2.76
CA ILE A 102 6.18 -3.63 -2.40
C ILE A 102 6.30 -4.83 -3.34
N ALA A 103 6.46 -4.61 -4.64
CA ALA A 103 6.67 -5.68 -5.61
C ALA A 103 7.92 -6.52 -5.33
N GLN A 104 8.95 -5.94 -4.69
CA GLN A 104 10.15 -6.67 -4.23
C GLN A 104 9.92 -7.41 -2.91
N THR A 105 9.00 -6.97 -2.06
CA THR A 105 8.68 -7.62 -0.77
C THR A 105 7.71 -8.79 -0.92
N LEU A 106 6.73 -8.68 -1.81
CA LEU A 106 5.68 -9.70 -2.01
C LEU A 106 6.19 -11.11 -2.39
N PRO A 107 7.31 -11.29 -3.11
CA PRO A 107 7.89 -12.61 -3.34
C PRO A 107 8.42 -13.30 -2.07
N GLY A 108 8.66 -12.56 -0.97
CA GLY A 108 9.15 -13.11 0.29
C GLY A 108 8.09 -13.80 1.15
N ALA A 109 8.50 -14.23 2.34
CA ALA A 109 7.59 -14.78 3.34
C ALA A 109 6.75 -13.64 3.95
N VAL A 110 5.53 -13.46 3.44
CA VAL A 110 4.61 -12.44 3.94
C VAL A 110 3.58 -13.11 4.82
N THR A 111 3.51 -12.77 6.10
CA THR A 111 2.53 -13.31 7.03
C THR A 111 1.45 -12.30 7.40
N GLU A 112 1.78 -11.01 7.33
CA GLU A 112 0.88 -9.93 7.77
C GLU A 112 1.03 -8.68 6.91
N SER A 113 -0.04 -7.89 6.83
CA SER A 113 -0.04 -6.57 6.16
C SER A 113 0.98 -5.60 6.75
N LYS A 114 1.28 -5.72 8.04
CA LYS A 114 2.28 -4.88 8.74
C LYS A 114 3.67 -4.96 8.12
N GLN A 115 4.04 -6.09 7.52
CA GLN A 115 5.35 -6.23 6.87
C GLN A 115 5.49 -5.31 5.65
N VAL A 116 4.39 -5.05 4.93
CA VAL A 116 4.38 -4.07 3.84
C VAL A 116 4.54 -2.65 4.39
N HIS A 117 3.94 -2.34 5.54
CA HIS A 117 4.13 -1.04 6.19
C HIS A 117 5.58 -0.83 6.63
N THR A 118 6.20 -1.85 7.23
CA THR A 118 7.61 -1.83 7.62
C THR A 118 8.52 -1.62 6.41
N ALA A 119 8.29 -2.37 5.32
CA ALA A 119 9.08 -2.22 4.09
C ALA A 119 8.98 -0.80 3.50
N LEU A 120 7.80 -0.19 3.53
CA LEU A 120 7.61 1.22 3.12
C LEU A 120 8.34 2.19 4.07
N GLN A 121 8.28 1.96 5.38
CA GLN A 121 8.96 2.79 6.39
C GLN A 121 10.48 2.76 6.26
N GLU A 122 11.06 1.57 6.07
CA GLU A 122 12.49 1.38 5.83
C GLU A 122 12.98 2.11 4.57
N ASN A 123 12.09 2.33 3.60
CA ASN A 123 12.37 3.04 2.35
C ASN A 123 11.95 4.51 2.38
N GLY A 124 11.73 5.10 3.56
CA GLY A 124 11.49 6.53 3.73
C GLY A 124 10.06 6.97 3.41
N TYR A 125 9.07 6.09 3.60
CA TYR A 125 7.66 6.44 3.53
C TYR A 125 7.03 6.39 4.92
N SER A 126 6.25 7.39 5.31
CA SER A 126 5.37 7.28 6.47
C SER A 126 4.02 6.72 6.05
N VAL A 127 3.48 5.81 6.86
CA VAL A 127 2.18 5.19 6.68
C VAL A 127 1.26 5.67 7.79
N GLN A 128 0.08 6.17 7.45
CA GLN A 128 -0.90 6.68 8.40
C GLN A 128 -2.27 6.06 8.11
N GLU A 129 -2.84 5.42 9.12
CA GLU A 129 -4.21 4.94 9.09
C GLU A 129 -5.16 6.08 9.51
N LEU A 130 -6.15 6.34 8.67
CA LEU A 130 -7.23 7.27 8.97
C LEU A 130 -8.33 6.56 9.78
N PRO A 131 -9.15 7.30 10.55
CA PRO A 131 -10.30 6.73 11.26
C PRO A 131 -11.32 6.04 10.35
N SER A 132 -11.33 6.39 9.06
CA SER A 132 -12.13 5.75 8.01
C SER A 132 -11.65 4.34 7.63
N GLY A 133 -10.50 3.90 8.12
CA GLY A 133 -9.85 2.66 7.70
C GLY A 133 -8.99 2.80 6.44
N GLU A 134 -8.95 3.98 5.82
CA GLU A 134 -8.06 4.25 4.69
C GLU A 134 -6.61 4.42 5.16
N VAL A 135 -5.68 3.78 4.46
CA VAL A 135 -4.25 3.91 4.73
C VAL A 135 -3.64 4.88 3.72
N LEU A 136 -3.04 5.95 4.23
CA LEU A 136 -2.28 6.92 3.43
C LEU A 136 -0.79 6.68 3.55
N VAL A 137 -0.10 6.83 2.43
CA VAL A 137 1.36 6.74 2.33
C VAL A 137 1.90 8.10 1.94
N ARG A 138 2.90 8.58 2.69
CA ARG A 138 3.58 9.84 2.43
C ARG A 138 5.07 9.64 2.27
N GLY A 139 5.62 10.02 1.11
CA GLY A 139 7.07 10.00 0.90
C GLY A 139 7.74 11.09 1.73
N GLN A 140 8.76 10.76 2.53
CA GLN A 140 9.45 11.75 3.36
C GLN A 140 10.21 12.79 2.52
N GLN A 141 10.85 12.36 1.44
CA GLN A 141 11.61 13.24 0.54
C GLN A 141 10.73 13.99 -0.47
N SER A 142 9.72 13.32 -1.03
CA SER A 142 8.86 13.89 -2.07
C SER A 142 7.69 14.70 -1.49
N HIS A 143 7.36 14.47 -0.22
CA HIS A 143 6.11 14.90 0.43
C HIS A 143 4.83 14.49 -0.32
N ALA A 144 4.95 13.62 -1.32
CA ALA A 144 3.81 13.10 -2.08
C ALA A 144 2.95 12.23 -1.17
N LEU A 145 1.65 12.43 -1.23
CA LEU A 145 0.65 11.69 -0.46
C LEU A 145 -0.27 10.93 -1.41
N PHE A 146 -0.49 9.66 -1.15
CA PHE A 146 -1.36 8.79 -1.94
C PHE A 146 -1.91 7.66 -1.07
N ALA A 147 -3.06 7.10 -1.45
CA ALA A 147 -3.65 5.97 -0.74
C ALA A 147 -2.86 4.68 -1.00
N LEU A 148 -2.68 3.85 0.02
CA LEU A 148 -2.04 2.54 -0.11
C LEU A 148 -2.80 1.64 -1.10
N ALA A 149 -4.14 1.72 -1.10
CA ALA A 149 -5.00 0.99 -2.02
C ALA A 149 -4.80 1.40 -3.51
N SER A 150 -4.20 2.57 -3.77
CA SER A 150 -3.88 3.00 -5.14
C SER A 150 -2.62 2.35 -5.72
N LEU A 151 -1.89 1.59 -4.91
CA LEU A 151 -0.71 0.86 -5.34
C LEU A 151 -1.12 -0.43 -6.05
N GLN A 152 -0.55 -0.62 -7.24
CA GLN A 152 -0.79 -1.78 -8.08
C GLN A 152 0.54 -2.47 -8.41
N PRO A 153 1.19 -3.12 -7.43
CA PRO A 153 2.38 -3.93 -7.71
C PRO A 153 2.02 -4.96 -8.79
N ASN A 154 2.90 -5.16 -9.77
CA ASN A 154 2.68 -6.07 -10.89
C ASN A 154 1.34 -5.86 -11.64
N GLY A 155 0.73 -4.67 -11.57
CA GLY A 155 -0.52 -4.35 -12.28
C GLY A 155 -1.81 -4.83 -11.63
N HIS A 156 -1.79 -5.44 -10.43
CA HIS A 156 -3.01 -5.84 -9.70
C HIS A 156 -3.14 -5.13 -8.35
N PRO A 157 -4.35 -5.03 -7.78
CA PRO A 157 -4.57 -4.43 -6.47
C PRO A 157 -3.72 -5.08 -5.38
N LEU A 158 -3.10 -4.24 -4.53
CA LEU A 158 -2.25 -4.72 -3.44
C LEU A 158 -2.96 -5.69 -2.49
N ALA A 159 -4.24 -5.44 -2.17
CA ALA A 159 -4.99 -6.29 -1.23
C ALA A 159 -5.05 -7.76 -1.68
N GLU A 160 -5.33 -8.00 -2.96
CA GLU A 160 -5.40 -9.33 -3.55
C GLU A 160 -4.02 -10.01 -3.54
N GLN A 161 -2.97 -9.29 -3.92
CA GLN A 161 -1.61 -9.84 -3.94
C GLN A 161 -1.09 -10.14 -2.54
N LEU A 162 -1.42 -9.31 -1.55
CA LEU A 162 -1.06 -9.56 -0.16
C LEU A 162 -1.73 -10.83 0.35
N GLN A 163 -3.01 -11.01 0.06
CA GLN A 163 -3.74 -12.22 0.45
C GLN A 163 -3.13 -13.47 -0.19
N GLN A 164 -2.81 -13.43 -1.49
CA GLN A 164 -2.13 -14.53 -2.18
C GLN A 164 -0.74 -14.82 -1.59
N ALA A 165 0.03 -13.79 -1.25
CA ALA A 165 1.34 -13.95 -0.62
C ALA A 165 1.22 -14.59 0.76
N ILE A 166 0.24 -14.16 1.58
CA ILE A 166 -0.05 -14.75 2.89
C ILE A 166 -0.46 -16.21 2.76
N GLU A 167 -1.38 -16.53 1.86
CA GLU A 167 -1.80 -17.91 1.62
C GLU A 167 -0.65 -18.79 1.15
N ARG A 168 0.20 -18.28 0.25
CA ARG A 168 1.41 -18.99 -0.20
C ARG A 168 2.34 -19.27 0.98
N THR A 169 2.66 -18.25 1.77
CA THR A 169 3.56 -18.39 2.92
C THR A 169 2.98 -19.33 3.98
N GLN A 170 1.67 -19.30 4.23
CA GLN A 170 1.01 -20.25 5.12
C GLN A 170 1.13 -21.69 4.61
N ARG A 171 0.89 -21.94 3.32
CA ARG A 171 1.03 -23.27 2.72
C ARG A 171 2.47 -23.77 2.80
N GLU A 172 3.45 -22.91 2.51
CA GLU A 172 4.88 -23.23 2.63
C GLU A 172 5.28 -23.55 4.07
N GLN A 173 4.84 -22.74 5.03
CA GLN A 173 5.08 -22.98 6.46
C GLN A 173 4.41 -24.26 6.94
N GLU A 174 3.20 -24.56 6.50
CA GLU A 174 2.50 -25.79 6.84
C GLU A 174 3.24 -27.01 6.27
N GLN A 175 3.65 -26.96 5.00
CA GLN A 175 4.45 -28.02 4.39
C GLN A 175 5.79 -28.20 5.11
N ALA A 176 6.49 -27.11 5.44
CA ALA A 176 7.73 -27.16 6.20
C ALA A 176 7.52 -27.76 7.60
N ARG A 177 6.42 -27.41 8.29
CA ARG A 177 6.06 -27.99 9.58
C ARG A 177 5.75 -29.48 9.46
N ARG A 178 5.05 -29.90 8.40
CA ARG A 178 4.76 -31.30 8.14
C ARG A 178 6.05 -32.09 7.88
N LEU A 179 6.95 -31.58 7.06
CA LEU A 179 8.26 -32.21 6.81
C LEU A 179 9.12 -32.26 8.08
N ALA A 180 9.16 -31.18 8.86
CA ALA A 180 9.90 -31.12 10.11
C ALA A 180 9.38 -32.16 11.12
N LEU A 181 8.06 -32.37 11.20
CA LEU A 181 7.49 -33.41 12.05
C LEU A 181 7.83 -34.82 11.53
N ALA A 182 7.82 -35.04 10.22
CA ALA A 182 8.22 -36.32 9.63
C ALA A 182 9.72 -36.63 9.82
N GLN A 183 10.56 -35.62 10.05
CA GLN A 183 11.99 -35.79 10.31
C GLN A 183 12.33 -35.71 11.81
N HIS A 184 11.35 -35.46 12.67
CA HIS A 184 11.60 -35.25 14.09
C HIS A 184 12.01 -36.56 14.76
N PRO A 185 13.09 -36.60 15.57
CA PRO A 185 13.62 -37.85 16.14
C PRO A 185 12.67 -38.55 17.12
N GLN A 186 11.74 -37.79 17.71
CA GLN A 186 10.69 -38.32 18.60
C GLN A 186 9.34 -38.48 17.88
N ALA A 187 9.29 -38.30 16.56
CA ALA A 187 8.07 -38.59 15.83
C ALA A 187 7.86 -40.09 15.77
N ILE A 188 6.62 -40.48 15.95
CA ILE A 188 6.13 -41.83 15.78
C ILE A 188 5.68 -41.95 14.33
N HIS A 189 6.11 -43.01 13.66
CA HIS A 189 5.72 -43.31 12.30
C HIS A 189 4.74 -44.48 12.27
N ALA A 190 3.66 -44.31 11.53
CA ALA A 190 2.70 -45.36 11.23
C ALA A 190 2.49 -45.44 9.71
N VAL A 191 2.32 -46.66 9.22
CA VAL A 191 1.99 -46.93 7.82
C VAL A 191 0.59 -47.53 7.77
N ILE A 192 -0.28 -46.95 6.95
CA ILE A 192 -1.66 -47.41 6.75
C ILE A 192 -1.80 -47.82 5.29
N GLN A 193 -2.20 -49.05 5.05
CA GLN A 193 -2.55 -49.54 3.73
C GLN A 193 -4.07 -49.49 3.59
N ALA A 194 -4.56 -48.56 2.76
CA ALA A 194 -5.97 -48.35 2.48
C ALA A 194 -6.37 -49.03 1.17
N VAL A 195 -7.61 -49.53 1.09
CA VAL A 195 -8.08 -50.29 -0.09
C VAL A 195 -8.21 -49.41 -1.32
N ASP A 196 -8.67 -48.17 -1.14
CA ASP A 196 -8.94 -47.22 -2.21
C ASP A 196 -8.65 -45.76 -1.81
N LEU A 197 -8.76 -44.86 -2.80
CA LEU A 197 -8.46 -43.44 -2.62
C LEU A 197 -9.45 -42.74 -1.68
N LEU A 198 -10.71 -43.17 -1.66
CA LEU A 198 -11.73 -42.56 -0.80
C LEU A 198 -11.47 -42.91 0.66
N GLN A 199 -11.14 -44.16 0.97
CA GLN A 199 -10.71 -44.58 2.29
C GLN A 199 -9.43 -43.86 2.71
N ALA A 200 -8.43 -43.78 1.82
CA ALA A 200 -7.20 -43.06 2.10
C ALA A 200 -7.45 -41.57 2.43
N GLN A 201 -8.31 -40.90 1.67
CA GLN A 201 -8.71 -39.52 1.93
C GLN A 201 -9.48 -39.37 3.24
N HIS A 202 -10.40 -40.30 3.54
CA HIS A 202 -11.17 -40.31 4.77
C HIS A 202 -10.26 -40.44 6.01
N PHE A 203 -9.39 -41.45 6.04
CA PHE A 203 -8.43 -41.61 7.14
C PHE A 203 -7.41 -40.47 7.18
N GLY A 204 -7.05 -39.92 6.03
CA GLY A 204 -6.18 -38.75 5.94
C GLY A 204 -6.79 -37.56 6.66
N ALA A 205 -8.07 -37.29 6.41
CA ALA A 205 -8.82 -36.25 7.08
C ALA A 205 -8.98 -36.53 8.59
N LEU A 206 -9.36 -37.76 8.96
CA LEU A 206 -9.55 -38.19 10.35
C LEU A 206 -8.27 -37.99 11.18
N LEU A 207 -7.13 -38.46 10.68
CA LEU A 207 -5.84 -38.36 11.36
C LEU A 207 -5.33 -36.92 11.42
N THR A 208 -5.56 -36.14 10.34
CA THR A 208 -5.21 -34.71 10.34
C THR A 208 -6.03 -33.93 11.36
N GLN A 209 -7.34 -34.22 11.48
CA GLN A 209 -8.21 -33.61 12.49
C GLN A 209 -7.80 -34.00 13.92
N ALA A 210 -7.32 -35.22 14.11
CA ALA A 210 -6.75 -35.68 15.38
C ALA A 210 -5.38 -35.05 15.73
N GLY A 211 -4.77 -34.29 14.82
CA GLY A 211 -3.47 -33.65 15.01
C GLY A 211 -2.26 -34.51 14.60
N ALA A 212 -2.49 -35.66 13.95
CA ALA A 212 -1.43 -36.39 13.26
C ALA A 212 -1.14 -35.75 11.89
N ASN A 213 0.06 -35.96 11.38
CA ASN A 213 0.51 -35.42 10.10
C ASN A 213 0.64 -36.54 9.06
N VAL A 214 -0.22 -36.51 8.06
CA VAL A 214 -0.12 -37.38 6.87
C VAL A 214 0.79 -36.69 5.86
N TRP A 215 2.00 -37.23 5.68
CA TRP A 215 3.04 -36.59 4.87
C TRP A 215 3.34 -37.31 3.55
N GLN A 216 2.84 -38.53 3.35
CA GLN A 216 2.93 -39.23 2.07
C GLN A 216 1.69 -40.11 1.86
N VAL A 217 1.09 -40.02 0.67
CA VAL A 217 0.09 -40.97 0.17
C VAL A 217 0.56 -41.43 -1.19
N GLN A 218 0.81 -42.72 -1.35
CA GLN A 218 1.37 -43.29 -2.57
C GLN A 218 0.57 -44.51 -3.00
N ALA A 219 0.20 -44.55 -4.28
CA ALA A 219 -0.32 -45.76 -4.89
C ALA A 219 0.86 -46.69 -5.22
N LEU A 220 0.83 -47.91 -4.68
CA LEU A 220 1.78 -48.96 -5.01
C LEU A 220 1.25 -49.76 -6.21
N PRO A 221 2.11 -50.21 -7.16
CA PRO A 221 1.66 -51.06 -8.26
C PRO A 221 1.08 -52.37 -7.71
N ASP A 222 -0.13 -52.72 -8.14
CA ASP A 222 -0.83 -53.95 -7.75
C ASP A 222 -1.10 -54.11 -6.24
N GLN A 223 -1.10 -53.02 -5.48
CA GLN A 223 -1.26 -53.02 -4.02
C GLN A 223 -2.22 -51.91 -3.52
N PRO A 224 -2.74 -52.05 -2.28
CA PRO A 224 -3.47 -50.98 -1.61
C PRO A 224 -2.65 -49.68 -1.53
N LEU A 225 -3.34 -48.55 -1.42
CA LEU A 225 -2.74 -47.23 -1.24
C LEU A 225 -1.99 -47.17 0.10
N GLU A 226 -0.70 -46.84 0.06
CA GLU A 226 0.11 -46.66 1.26
C GLU A 226 0.05 -45.21 1.70
N MET A 227 -0.38 -44.99 2.94
CA MET A 227 -0.33 -43.71 3.63
C MET A 227 0.70 -43.76 4.75
N ARG A 228 1.63 -42.80 4.76
CA ARG A 228 2.58 -42.63 5.85
C ARG A 228 2.16 -41.46 6.72
N VAL A 229 2.08 -41.75 8.00
CA VAL A 229 1.59 -40.85 9.03
C VAL A 229 2.68 -40.69 10.07
N SER A 230 2.95 -39.45 10.43
CA SER A 230 3.82 -39.11 11.54
C SER A 230 3.04 -38.33 12.57
N TYR A 231 3.23 -38.64 13.84
CA TYR A 231 2.69 -37.84 14.93
C TYR A 231 3.71 -37.74 16.06
N ARG A 232 3.60 -36.68 16.84
CA ARG A 232 4.38 -36.56 18.08
C ARG A 232 3.47 -36.92 19.24
N PHE A 233 4.05 -37.54 20.25
CA PHE A 233 3.38 -37.74 21.51
C PHE A 233 3.13 -36.37 22.17
N ASP A 234 1.86 -35.96 22.21
CA ASP A 234 1.38 -34.75 22.87
C ASP A 234 0.13 -35.13 23.66
N TRP A 235 0.14 -34.89 24.97
CA TRP A 235 -0.96 -35.23 25.86
C TRP A 235 -2.31 -34.67 25.40
N LYS A 236 -2.33 -33.54 24.67
CA LYS A 236 -3.57 -32.96 24.15
C LYS A 236 -4.11 -33.68 22.92
N LEU A 237 -3.25 -34.34 22.15
CA LEU A 237 -3.60 -34.94 20.85
C LEU A 237 -3.64 -36.47 20.92
N ILE A 238 -2.96 -37.09 21.90
CA ILE A 238 -2.72 -38.53 21.93
C ILE A 238 -4.01 -39.35 21.99
N GLU A 239 -5.06 -38.86 22.63
CA GLU A 239 -6.37 -39.51 22.66
C GLU A 239 -7.06 -39.48 21.29
N GLY A 240 -7.12 -38.31 20.66
CA GLY A 240 -7.72 -38.16 19.34
C GLY A 240 -6.98 -39.01 18.30
N ILE A 241 -5.64 -39.01 18.36
CA ILE A 241 -4.80 -39.84 17.48
C ILE A 241 -5.04 -41.32 17.78
N SER A 242 -5.18 -41.70 19.05
CA SER A 242 -5.43 -43.09 19.42
C SER A 242 -6.77 -43.60 18.92
N HIS A 243 -7.83 -42.80 19.08
CA HIS A 243 -9.15 -43.11 18.57
C HIS A 243 -9.12 -43.26 17.03
N ALA A 244 -8.50 -42.30 16.33
CA ALA A 244 -8.38 -42.34 14.88
C ALA A 244 -7.63 -43.59 14.39
N LEU A 245 -6.52 -43.97 15.04
CA LEU A 245 -5.77 -45.18 14.68
C LEU A 245 -6.53 -46.49 15.00
N ASP A 246 -7.31 -46.51 16.08
CA ASP A 246 -8.14 -47.68 16.41
C ASP A 246 -9.33 -47.83 15.45
N GLU A 247 -9.89 -46.72 14.97
CA GLU A 247 -10.92 -46.70 13.92
C GLU A 247 -10.36 -47.22 12.58
N VAL A 248 -9.18 -46.74 12.18
CA VAL A 248 -8.43 -47.27 11.02
C VAL A 248 -8.25 -48.79 11.15
N ARG A 249 -7.82 -49.27 12.32
CA ARG A 249 -7.56 -50.70 12.56
C ARG A 249 -8.83 -51.56 12.53
N ARG A 250 -9.98 -51.02 12.92
CA ARG A 250 -11.27 -51.74 12.91
C ARG A 250 -11.89 -51.81 11.52
N THR A 251 -11.41 -51.00 10.57
CA THR A 251 -11.98 -50.95 9.22
C THR A 251 -11.55 -52.18 8.39
N PRO A 252 -12.49 -52.94 7.82
CA PRO A 252 -12.16 -54.11 7.00
C PRO A 252 -11.29 -53.76 5.79
N GLY A 253 -10.27 -54.57 5.53
CA GLY A 253 -9.36 -54.40 4.39
C GLY A 253 -8.25 -53.37 4.60
N VAL A 254 -8.19 -52.73 5.76
CA VAL A 254 -7.17 -51.74 6.09
C VAL A 254 -6.11 -52.36 7.00
N HIS A 255 -4.84 -52.19 6.64
CA HIS A 255 -3.72 -52.66 7.47
C HIS A 255 -2.95 -51.47 8.06
N LEU A 256 -2.93 -51.39 9.39
CA LEU A 256 -2.14 -50.42 10.15
C LEU A 256 -0.89 -51.08 10.72
N GLN A 257 0.28 -50.63 10.26
CA GLN A 257 1.59 -51.01 10.79
C GLN A 257 2.13 -49.86 11.66
N GLU A 258 2.28 -50.15 12.95
CA GLU A 258 2.82 -49.25 13.99
C GLU A 258 3.86 -50.05 14.78
N GLU A 259 4.97 -49.43 15.17
CA GLU A 259 5.97 -50.12 15.99
C GLU A 259 5.35 -50.56 17.33
N SER A 260 5.62 -51.81 17.72
CA SER A 260 4.91 -52.43 18.85
C SER A 260 5.14 -51.70 20.18
N THR A 261 6.37 -51.22 20.43
CA THR A 261 6.76 -50.42 21.60
C THR A 261 5.95 -49.13 21.66
N THR A 262 5.91 -48.42 20.54
CA THR A 262 5.22 -47.15 20.40
C THR A 262 3.71 -47.28 20.57
N ARG A 263 3.11 -48.35 20.04
CA ARG A 263 1.70 -48.68 20.25
C ARG A 263 1.39 -48.86 21.74
N HIS A 264 2.24 -49.61 22.47
CA HIS A 264 2.04 -49.84 23.91
C HIS A 264 2.16 -48.53 24.70
N GLU A 265 3.14 -47.71 24.40
CA GLU A 265 3.33 -46.40 25.04
C GLU A 265 2.12 -45.47 24.80
N ARG A 266 1.66 -45.37 23.55
CA ARG A 266 0.46 -44.61 23.19
C ARG A 266 -0.79 -45.10 23.93
N THR A 267 -1.02 -46.41 23.93
CA THR A 267 -2.20 -47.01 24.58
C THR A 267 -2.16 -46.77 26.09
N ARG A 268 -0.99 -46.97 26.72
CA ARG A 268 -0.80 -46.72 28.15
C ARG A 268 -1.03 -45.26 28.51
N ALA A 269 -0.55 -44.34 27.67
CA ALA A 269 -0.74 -42.91 27.86
C ALA A 269 -2.21 -42.47 27.79
N ALA A 270 -2.93 -42.93 26.76
CA ALA A 270 -4.36 -42.65 26.62
C ALA A 270 -5.14 -43.19 27.83
N SER A 271 -4.85 -44.41 28.30
CA SER A 271 -5.49 -44.96 29.50
C SER A 271 -5.12 -44.23 30.79
N MET A 272 -3.93 -43.62 30.89
CA MET A 272 -3.59 -42.80 32.05
C MET A 272 -4.38 -41.49 32.07
N LEU A 273 -4.52 -40.80 30.93
CA LEU A 273 -5.34 -39.59 30.83
C LEU A 273 -6.81 -39.85 31.16
N GLU A 274 -7.35 -40.96 30.66
CA GLU A 274 -8.73 -41.36 30.94
C GLU A 274 -8.95 -41.56 32.44
N ARG A 275 -8.01 -42.23 33.13
CA ARG A 275 -8.04 -42.42 34.58
C ARG A 275 -7.90 -41.12 35.36
N GLU A 276 -7.04 -40.20 34.93
CA GLU A 276 -6.88 -38.89 35.57
C GLU A 276 -8.20 -38.09 35.50
N ARG A 277 -8.87 -38.09 34.34
CA ARG A 277 -10.19 -37.45 34.20
C ARG A 277 -11.27 -38.13 35.04
N GLU A 278 -11.28 -39.46 35.11
CA GLU A 278 -12.19 -40.20 35.98
C GLU A 278 -11.98 -39.88 37.46
N GLN A 279 -10.74 -39.59 37.87
CA GLN A 279 -10.42 -39.15 39.23
C GLN A 279 -10.86 -37.71 39.48
N GLU A 280 -10.61 -36.80 38.53
CA GLU A 280 -11.08 -35.40 38.61
C GLU A 280 -12.62 -35.28 38.57
N ALA A 281 -13.28 -36.16 37.82
CA ALA A 281 -14.74 -36.18 37.69
C ALA A 281 -15.46 -36.81 38.90
N LYS A 282 -14.74 -37.52 39.79
CA LYS A 282 -15.31 -37.97 41.05
C LYS A 282 -15.33 -36.78 42.02
N PRO A 283 -16.50 -36.23 42.35
CA PRO A 283 -16.58 -35.14 43.32
C PRO A 283 -15.95 -35.63 44.63
N ASP A 284 -15.15 -34.76 45.22
CA ASP A 284 -14.39 -34.98 46.45
C ASP A 284 -15.32 -35.53 47.54
N GLN A 285 -15.43 -36.86 47.61
CA GLN A 285 -16.00 -37.57 48.75
C GLN A 285 -14.92 -37.58 49.83
N SER A 286 -14.46 -36.39 50.20
CA SER A 286 -13.77 -36.19 51.47
C SER A 286 -14.76 -36.64 52.54
N PRO A 287 -14.48 -37.74 53.28
CA PRO A 287 -15.36 -38.16 54.35
C PRO A 287 -15.42 -37.00 55.34
N GLY A 288 -16.60 -36.40 55.48
CA GLY A 288 -16.83 -35.35 56.45
C GLY A 288 -16.41 -35.87 57.82
N ILE A 289 -15.26 -35.39 58.30
CA ILE A 289 -14.82 -35.59 59.67
C ILE A 289 -15.83 -34.81 60.51
N SER A 290 -16.86 -35.50 61.02
CA SER A 290 -17.74 -34.93 62.02
C SER A 290 -16.96 -34.87 63.34
N TRP A 291 -16.69 -33.66 63.81
CA TRP A 291 -16.28 -33.40 65.18
C TRP A 291 -17.47 -33.53 66.13
#